data_AF-R7IZN1-F1
#
_entry.id   AF-R7IZN1-F1
#
_cell.length_a   1.000
_cell.length_b   1.000
_cell.length_c   1.000
_cell.angle_alpha   90.00
_cell.angle_beta   90.00
_cell.angle_gamma   90.00
#
_symmetry.space_group_name_H-M   'P 1'
#
loop_
_entity.id
_entity.type
_entity.pdbx_description
1 polymer ?
#
loop_
_entity_poly.entity_id
_entity_poly.type
_entity_poly.pdbx_seq_one_letter_code
_entity_poly.pdbx_strand_id
1 'polypeptide(L)'
;MVCGKIEKTTGLLIVAFILLSALVYVPDWSAVGVSRDCDILQRFGYSFFHASFLHAVVNAWCFVSILFIYDVLWWRLIAAYLIAVAAPDFVLSSTPTVGLSAVCFALLGSIAFQVKRKIYYNGCMALYIAVGFLFPLVNGWLHLYSYVAGLIVGFLNMPIPCRRK
;
A
#
# COMPACT_ATOMS: atom_id res chain seq x y z
N MET A 1 3.89 -24.57 -9.87
CA MET A 1 2.66 -23.75 -10.00
C MET A 1 1.84 -23.71 -8.70
N VAL A 2 2.48 -23.68 -7.52
CA VAL A 2 1.83 -23.64 -6.18
C VAL A 2 2.04 -22.28 -5.50
N CYS A 3 3.15 -21.60 -5.82
CA CYS A 3 3.60 -20.32 -5.27
C CYS A 3 2.81 -19.07 -5.73
N GLY A 4 1.59 -19.23 -6.23
CA GLY A 4 0.67 -18.09 -6.46
C GLY A 4 -0.66 -18.25 -5.73
N LYS A 5 -0.95 -19.47 -5.24
CA LYS A 5 -2.20 -19.79 -4.56
C LYS A 5 -2.16 -19.32 -3.11
N ILE A 6 -0.99 -19.37 -2.47
CA ILE A 6 -0.79 -18.95 -1.08
C ILE A 6 -0.96 -17.43 -0.97
N GLU A 7 -0.26 -16.67 -1.82
CA GLU A 7 -0.28 -15.21 -1.85
C GLU A 7 -1.70 -14.66 -2.05
N LYS A 8 -2.45 -15.24 -3.00
CA LYS A 8 -3.83 -14.87 -3.26
C LYS A 8 -4.75 -15.23 -2.09
N THR A 9 -4.58 -16.41 -1.50
CA THR A 9 -5.38 -16.84 -0.33
C THR A 9 -5.10 -15.93 0.87
N THR A 10 -3.83 -15.68 1.19
CA THR A 10 -3.41 -14.75 2.24
C THR A 10 -3.94 -13.34 1.98
N GLY A 11 -3.88 -12.88 0.74
CA GLY A 11 -4.44 -11.59 0.35
C GLY A 11 -5.94 -11.48 0.59
N LEU A 12 -6.70 -12.52 0.26
CA LEU A 12 -8.14 -12.58 0.54
C LEU A 12 -8.44 -12.63 2.04
N LEU A 13 -7.62 -13.31 2.85
CA LEU A 13 -7.76 -13.31 4.30
C LEU A 13 -7.48 -11.93 4.90
N ILE A 14 -6.45 -11.21 4.42
CA ILE A 14 -6.20 -9.82 4.81
C ILE A 14 -7.41 -8.95 4.46
N VAL A 15 -7.97 -9.12 3.26
CA VAL A 15 -9.16 -8.38 2.82
C VAL A 15 -10.37 -8.66 3.70
N ALA A 16 -10.64 -9.93 4.00
CA ALA A 16 -11.71 -10.29 4.92
C ALA A 16 -11.51 -9.63 6.30
N PHE A 17 -10.28 -9.68 6.82
CA PHE A 17 -9.94 -9.06 8.10
C PHE A 17 -10.17 -7.54 8.09
N ILE A 18 -9.65 -6.81 7.09
CA ILE A 18 -9.81 -5.35 7.07
C ILE A 18 -11.28 -4.94 6.91
N LEU A 19 -12.07 -5.67 6.12
CA LEU A 19 -13.50 -5.39 5.96
C LEU A 19 -14.28 -5.64 7.25
N LEU A 20 -13.99 -6.74 7.96
CA LEU A 20 -14.58 -7.02 9.27
C LEU A 20 -14.14 -5.99 10.32
N SER A 21 -12.86 -5.63 10.35
CA SER A 21 -12.33 -4.63 11.29
C SER A 21 -12.94 -3.24 11.08
N ALA A 22 -13.30 -2.90 9.84
CA ALA A 22 -13.95 -1.63 9.51
C ALA A 22 -15.40 -1.55 10.02
N LEU A 23 -15.99 -2.66 10.47
CA LEU A 23 -17.29 -2.70 11.15
C LEU A 23 -17.16 -2.52 12.67
N VAL A 24 -15.94 -2.62 13.22
CA VAL A 24 -15.68 -2.43 14.65
C VAL A 24 -15.55 -0.94 14.94
N TYR A 25 -16.29 -0.47 15.93
CA TYR A 25 -16.18 0.91 16.39
C TYR A 25 -14.83 1.14 17.09
N VAL A 26 -14.07 2.13 16.61
CA VAL A 26 -12.81 2.58 17.21
C VAL A 26 -13.05 3.96 17.83
N PRO A 27 -13.10 4.08 19.17
CA PRO A 27 -13.39 5.34 19.83
C PRO A 27 -12.26 6.37 19.72
N ASP A 28 -11.02 5.88 19.59
CA ASP A 28 -9.83 6.71 19.54
C ASP A 28 -8.86 6.21 18.47
N TRP A 29 -8.75 6.97 17.39
CA TRP A 29 -7.84 6.67 16.28
C TRP A 29 -6.37 6.85 16.66
N SER A 30 -6.04 7.58 17.73
CA SER A 30 -4.66 7.72 18.19
C SER A 30 -4.10 6.41 18.76
N ALA A 31 -4.94 5.47 19.18
CA ALA A 31 -4.50 4.17 19.66
C ALA A 31 -4.02 3.21 18.54
N VAL A 32 -4.47 3.43 17.29
CA VAL A 32 -4.26 2.47 16.18
C VAL A 32 -3.72 3.10 14.89
N GLY A 33 -3.93 4.40 14.68
CA GLY A 33 -3.51 5.11 13.48
C GLY A 33 -2.10 5.64 13.59
N VAL A 34 -1.42 5.76 12.45
CA VAL A 34 -0.07 6.30 12.36
C VAL A 34 -0.11 7.83 12.30
N SER A 35 0.65 8.49 13.16
CA SER A 35 0.80 9.95 13.22
C SER A 35 2.25 10.30 13.51
N ARG A 36 2.62 11.58 13.47
CA ARG A 36 3.93 12.00 13.99
C ARG A 36 4.12 11.52 15.43
N ASP A 37 5.35 11.13 15.74
CA ASP A 37 5.79 10.70 17.08
C ASP A 37 5.00 9.50 17.63
N CYS A 38 4.33 8.72 16.76
CA CYS A 38 3.55 7.56 17.18
C CYS A 38 4.43 6.38 17.60
N ASP A 39 3.87 5.52 18.46
CA ASP A 39 4.52 4.30 18.90
C ASP A 39 4.67 3.29 17.75
N ILE A 40 5.63 2.38 17.92
CA ILE A 40 5.91 1.33 16.94
C ILE A 40 4.69 0.41 16.69
N LEU A 41 3.83 0.22 17.70
CA LEU A 41 2.62 -0.60 17.56
C LEU A 41 1.62 0.03 16.57
N GLN A 42 1.48 1.35 16.57
CA GLN A 42 0.64 2.06 15.59
C GLN A 42 1.18 1.86 14.17
N ARG A 43 2.51 1.88 14.00
CA ARG A 43 3.17 1.66 12.69
C ARG A 43 2.92 0.25 12.14
N PHE A 44 2.86 -0.76 13.01
CA PHE A 44 2.48 -2.12 12.61
C PHE A 44 0.97 -2.27 12.41
N GLY A 45 0.15 -1.59 13.20
CA GLY A 45 -1.30 -1.79 13.24
C GLY A 45 -2.10 -1.03 12.18
N TYR A 46 -1.69 0.20 11.83
CA TYR A 46 -2.57 1.14 11.13
C TYR A 46 -3.07 0.65 9.77
N SER A 47 -2.31 -0.20 9.07
CA SER A 47 -2.66 -0.74 7.76
C SER A 47 -3.92 -1.62 7.78
N PHE A 48 -4.29 -2.13 8.96
CA PHE A 48 -5.42 -3.03 9.10
C PHE A 48 -6.72 -2.33 9.49
N PHE A 49 -6.65 -1.14 10.07
CA PHE A 49 -7.83 -0.35 10.46
C PHE A 49 -8.25 0.59 9.33
N HIS A 50 -9.53 0.95 9.29
CA HIS A 50 -10.07 1.85 8.27
C HIS A 50 -11.09 2.80 8.86
N ALA A 51 -10.99 4.08 8.52
CA ALA A 51 -11.88 5.14 9.01
C ALA A 51 -13.36 4.96 8.61
N SER A 52 -13.63 4.20 7.54
CA SER A 52 -15.00 3.85 7.14
C SER A 52 -15.00 2.55 6.34
N PHE A 53 -16.18 1.91 6.26
CA PHE A 53 -16.36 0.72 5.44
C PHE A 53 -16.10 0.98 3.94
N LEU A 54 -16.54 2.13 3.41
CA LEU A 54 -16.26 2.51 2.02
C LEU A 54 -14.76 2.64 1.77
N HIS A 55 -14.03 3.26 2.69
CA HIS A 55 -12.57 3.37 2.60
C HIS A 55 -11.92 1.97 2.60
N ALA A 56 -12.37 1.06 3.47
CA ALA A 56 -11.91 -0.33 3.49
C ALA A 56 -12.18 -1.06 2.17
N VAL A 57 -13.37 -0.90 1.58
CA VAL A 57 -13.73 -1.50 0.28
C VAL A 57 -12.82 -1.02 -0.85
N VAL A 58 -12.52 0.28 -0.92
CA VAL A 58 -11.63 0.83 -1.95
C VAL A 58 -10.21 0.28 -1.79
N ASN A 59 -9.70 0.20 -0.56
CA ASN A 59 -8.38 -0.36 -0.25
C ASN A 59 -8.33 -1.87 -0.59
N ALA A 60 -9.34 -2.63 -0.17
CA ALA A 60 -9.50 -4.03 -0.48
C ALA A 60 -9.53 -4.28 -1.99
N TRP A 61 -10.35 -3.51 -2.71
CA TRP A 61 -10.45 -3.60 -4.17
C TRP A 61 -9.11 -3.35 -4.84
N CYS A 62 -8.40 -2.29 -4.44
CA CYS A 62 -7.07 -1.98 -4.95
C CYS A 62 -6.08 -3.12 -4.69
N PHE A 63 -6.02 -3.61 -3.44
CA PHE A 63 -5.10 -4.66 -3.04
C PHE A 63 -5.35 -5.99 -3.77
N VAL A 64 -6.61 -6.43 -3.84
CA VAL A 64 -7.00 -7.64 -4.61
C VAL A 64 -6.69 -7.46 -6.09
N SER A 65 -7.00 -6.29 -6.66
CA SER A 65 -6.69 -6.00 -8.06
C SER A 65 -5.20 -6.17 -8.34
N ILE A 66 -4.34 -5.65 -7.48
CA ILE A 66 -2.89 -5.81 -7.61
C ILE A 66 -2.49 -7.29 -7.58
N LEU A 67 -2.97 -8.05 -6.59
CA LEU A 67 -2.62 -9.46 -6.39
C LEU A 67 -3.11 -10.40 -7.50
N PHE A 68 -4.22 -10.06 -8.15
CA PHE A 68 -4.83 -10.92 -9.18
C PHE A 68 -4.47 -10.52 -10.61
N ILE A 69 -4.17 -9.23 -10.84
CA ILE A 69 -3.75 -8.74 -12.18
C ILE A 69 -2.24 -8.92 -12.38
N TYR A 70 -1.43 -8.79 -11.32
CA TYR A 70 0.01 -8.89 -11.39
C TYR A 70 0.53 -10.09 -10.60
N ASP A 71 1.60 -10.72 -11.09
CA ASP A 71 2.29 -11.80 -10.38
C ASP A 71 3.15 -11.22 -9.25
N VAL A 72 2.48 -10.89 -8.14
CA VAL A 72 3.12 -10.38 -6.93
C VAL A 72 3.59 -11.55 -6.06
N LEU A 73 4.91 -11.65 -5.91
CA LEU A 73 5.56 -12.63 -5.04
C LEU A 73 5.38 -12.25 -3.56
N TRP A 74 5.35 -13.25 -2.67
CA TRP A 74 5.19 -13.05 -1.22
C TRP A 74 6.20 -12.03 -0.62
N TRP A 75 7.45 -12.03 -1.08
CA TRP A 75 8.46 -11.09 -0.57
C TRP A 75 8.14 -9.63 -0.92
N ARG A 76 7.45 -9.37 -2.04
CA ARG A 76 7.00 -8.02 -2.43
C ARG A 76 5.91 -7.52 -1.49
N LEU A 77 5.05 -8.42 -1.01
CA LEU A 77 4.05 -8.10 0.01
C LEU A 77 4.72 -7.72 1.32
N ILE A 78 5.72 -8.49 1.75
CA ILE A 78 6.51 -8.17 2.94
C ILE A 78 7.22 -6.83 2.78
N ALA A 79 7.91 -6.61 1.64
CA ALA A 79 8.60 -5.36 1.39
C ALA A 79 7.64 -4.15 1.40
N ALA A 80 6.46 -4.27 0.78
CA ALA A 80 5.46 -3.22 0.78
C ALA A 80 4.91 -2.93 2.18
N TYR A 81 4.69 -3.96 2.99
CA TYR A 81 4.28 -3.80 4.38
C TYR A 81 5.39 -3.15 5.24
N LEU A 82 6.64 -3.56 5.08
CA LEU A 82 7.78 -2.95 5.78
C LEU A 82 7.98 -1.49 5.37
N ILE A 83 7.78 -1.15 4.10
CA ILE A 83 7.79 0.25 3.63
C ILE A 83 6.72 1.07 4.37
N ALA A 84 5.51 0.54 4.50
CA ALA A 84 4.42 1.18 5.22
C ALA A 84 4.76 1.39 6.70
N VAL A 85 5.29 0.36 7.38
CA VAL A 85 5.72 0.45 8.79
C VAL A 85 6.86 1.46 8.98
N ALA A 86 7.82 1.50 8.05
CA ALA A 86 9.00 2.36 8.09
C ALA A 86 8.74 3.80 7.60
N ALA A 87 7.48 4.21 7.44
CA ALA A 87 7.14 5.56 6.98
C ALA A 87 7.77 6.64 7.88
N PRO A 88 8.61 7.54 7.35
CA PRO A 88 9.32 8.52 8.16
C PRO A 88 8.40 9.64 8.66
N ASP A 89 8.72 10.25 9.80
CA ASP A 89 7.82 11.24 10.45
C ASP A 89 7.47 12.45 9.58
N PHE A 90 8.35 12.85 8.66
CA PHE A 90 8.09 13.97 7.77
C PHE A 90 6.95 13.71 6.77
N VAL A 91 6.57 12.45 6.53
CA VAL A 91 5.39 12.10 5.71
C VAL A 91 4.14 11.82 6.52
N LEU A 92 4.25 11.88 7.86
CA LEU A 92 3.13 11.66 8.76
C LEU A 92 2.46 12.98 9.15
N SER A 93 1.14 12.95 9.25
CA SER A 93 0.33 14.05 9.77
C SER A 93 0.24 14.00 11.30
N SER A 94 -0.15 15.12 11.91
CA SER A 94 -0.54 15.14 13.33
C SER A 94 -1.86 14.39 13.57
N THR A 95 -2.73 14.32 12.56
CA THR A 95 -3.95 13.51 12.60
C THR A 95 -3.61 12.04 12.30
N PRO A 96 -4.09 11.08 13.11
CA PRO A 96 -3.86 9.66 12.85
C PRO A 96 -4.38 9.21 11.48
N THR A 97 -3.53 8.50 10.75
CA THR A 97 -3.85 7.88 9.46
C THR A 97 -4.04 6.38 9.65
N VAL A 98 -5.08 5.81 9.04
CA VAL A 98 -5.32 4.36 9.00
C VAL A 98 -5.60 3.92 7.56
N GLY A 99 -5.32 2.67 7.25
CA GLY A 99 -5.69 2.03 5.99
C GLY A 99 -4.53 1.39 5.26
N LEU A 100 -4.87 0.40 4.42
CA LEU A 100 -3.91 -0.43 3.69
C LEU A 100 -3.21 0.31 2.53
N SER A 101 -3.64 1.53 2.21
CA SER A 101 -3.25 2.26 1.00
C SER A 101 -1.73 2.45 0.85
N ALA A 102 -0.98 2.64 1.94
CA ALA A 102 0.48 2.71 1.91
C ALA A 102 1.09 1.41 1.33
N VAL A 103 0.59 0.25 1.75
CA VAL A 103 1.01 -1.05 1.19
C VAL A 103 0.63 -1.14 -0.30
N CYS A 104 -0.58 -0.71 -0.67
CA CYS A 104 -1.01 -0.69 -2.07
C CYS A 104 -0.11 0.19 -2.95
N PHE A 105 0.20 1.42 -2.52
CA PHE A 105 1.09 2.32 -3.26
C PHE A 105 2.51 1.77 -3.36
N ALA A 106 3.04 1.15 -2.31
CA ALA A 106 4.34 0.47 -2.38
C ALA A 106 4.34 -0.70 -3.36
N LEU A 107 3.28 -1.52 -3.39
CA LEU A 107 3.15 -2.59 -4.37
C LEU A 107 3.07 -2.07 -5.80
N LEU A 108 2.24 -1.04 -6.04
CA LEU A 108 2.08 -0.37 -7.34
C LEU A 108 3.43 0.21 -7.82
N GLY A 109 4.19 0.85 -6.94
CA GLY A 109 5.55 1.30 -7.24
C GLY A 109 6.46 0.13 -7.63
N SER A 110 6.40 -0.98 -6.89
CA SER A 110 7.27 -2.15 -7.12
C SER A 110 7.05 -2.83 -8.47
N ILE A 111 5.86 -2.71 -9.05
CA ILE A 111 5.50 -3.29 -10.36
C ILE A 111 5.62 -2.30 -11.52
N ALA A 112 5.91 -1.02 -11.27
CA ALA A 112 5.88 0.04 -12.28
C ALA A 112 6.81 -0.20 -13.49
N PHE A 113 7.89 -0.99 -13.32
CA PHE A 113 8.80 -1.35 -14.39
C PHE A 113 8.36 -2.58 -15.21
N GLN A 114 7.42 -3.36 -14.69
CA GLN A 114 6.91 -4.59 -15.32
C GLN A 114 5.74 -4.30 -16.27
N VAL A 115 5.07 -3.16 -16.11
CA VAL A 115 3.95 -2.77 -16.97
C VAL A 115 4.43 -2.41 -18.38
N LYS A 116 3.59 -2.68 -19.38
CA LYS A 116 3.90 -2.40 -20.79
C LYS A 116 4.00 -0.90 -21.07
N ARG A 117 2.99 -0.12 -20.66
CA ARG A 117 2.89 1.33 -20.90
C ARG A 117 3.36 2.13 -19.68
N LYS A 118 4.68 2.15 -19.44
CA LYS A 118 5.29 2.73 -18.22
C LYS A 118 4.93 4.19 -17.98
N ILE A 119 5.03 5.04 -19.01
CA ILE A 119 4.73 6.48 -18.89
C ILE A 119 3.25 6.69 -18.53
N TYR A 120 2.34 6.01 -19.23
CA TYR A 120 0.91 6.07 -18.94
C TYR A 120 0.60 5.61 -17.52
N TYR A 121 1.17 4.48 -17.10
CA TYR A 121 0.99 3.95 -15.75
C TYR A 121 1.45 4.92 -14.66
N ASN A 122 2.69 5.43 -14.77
CA ASN A 122 3.23 6.38 -13.79
C ASN A 122 2.48 7.72 -13.83
N GLY A 123 1.97 8.13 -15.00
CA GLY A 123 1.07 9.29 -15.12
C GLY A 123 -0.25 9.09 -14.36
N CYS A 124 -0.88 7.92 -14.47
CA CYS A 124 -2.05 7.56 -13.66
C CYS A 124 -1.73 7.54 -12.16
N MET A 125 -0.57 7.00 -11.76
CA MET A 125 -0.15 6.97 -10.36
C MET A 125 0.08 8.39 -9.81
N ALA A 126 0.73 9.26 -10.59
CA ALA A 126 0.90 10.66 -10.23
C ALA A 126 -0.45 11.37 -10.04
N LEU A 127 -1.44 11.09 -10.91
CA LEU A 127 -2.79 11.62 -10.77
C LEU A 127 -3.49 11.13 -9.49
N TYR A 128 -3.42 9.83 -9.17
CA TYR A 128 -4.02 9.31 -7.94
C TYR A 128 -3.36 9.88 -6.68
N ILE A 129 -2.03 10.03 -6.69
CA ILE A 129 -1.29 10.67 -5.60
C ILE A 129 -1.69 12.15 -5.46
N ALA A 130 -1.80 12.89 -6.58
CA ALA A 130 -2.25 14.27 -6.58
C ALA A 130 -3.65 14.42 -5.99
N VAL A 131 -4.58 13.52 -6.33
CA VAL A 131 -5.92 13.46 -5.71
C VAL A 131 -5.81 13.27 -4.20
N GLY A 132 -4.88 12.43 -3.72
CA GLY A 132 -4.63 12.23 -2.29
C GLY A 132 -4.13 13.47 -1.54
N PHE A 133 -3.57 14.47 -2.24
CA PHE A 133 -3.23 15.77 -1.66
C PHE A 133 -4.41 16.75 -1.65
N LEU A 134 -5.41 16.55 -2.52
CA LEU A 134 -6.57 17.44 -2.67
C LEU A 134 -7.74 17.04 -1.77
N PHE A 135 -7.87 15.76 -1.43
CA PHE A 135 -8.97 15.27 -0.61
C PHE A 135 -8.67 15.43 0.88
N PRO A 136 -9.56 16.08 1.65
CA PRO A 136 -9.41 16.12 3.10
C PRO A 136 -9.47 14.68 3.64
N LEU A 137 -8.68 14.39 4.68
CA LEU A 137 -8.58 13.08 5.34
C LEU A 137 -7.83 11.99 4.54
N VAL A 138 -7.09 12.37 3.49
CA VAL A 138 -6.14 11.48 2.80
C VAL A 138 -4.71 11.95 3.06
N ASN A 139 -3.81 11.02 3.40
CA ASN A 139 -2.40 11.32 3.60
C ASN A 139 -1.62 11.15 2.30
N GLY A 140 -1.65 12.18 1.44
CA GLY A 140 -0.93 12.19 0.16
C GLY A 140 0.59 12.05 0.27
N TRP A 141 1.20 12.57 1.35
CA TRP A 141 2.64 12.42 1.59
C TRP A 141 3.04 10.97 1.85
N LEU A 142 2.25 10.25 2.64
CA LEU A 142 2.43 8.83 2.88
C LEU A 142 2.29 8.04 1.57
N HIS A 143 1.29 8.35 0.74
CA HIS A 143 1.11 7.71 -0.58
C HIS A 143 2.31 7.94 -1.50
N LEU A 144 2.79 9.18 -1.59
CA LEU A 144 3.96 9.53 -2.39
C LEU A 144 5.20 8.76 -1.93
N TYR A 145 5.50 8.78 -0.63
CA TYR A 145 6.63 8.04 -0.07
C TYR A 145 6.52 6.54 -0.36
N SER A 146 5.38 5.92 -0.07
CA SER A 146 5.19 4.49 -0.29
C SER A 146 5.39 4.13 -1.76
N TYR A 147 4.84 4.92 -2.68
CA TYR A 147 5.02 4.71 -4.11
C TYR A 147 6.48 4.82 -4.54
N VAL A 148 7.20 5.87 -4.11
CA VAL A 148 8.61 6.09 -4.44
C VAL A 148 9.51 4.98 -3.85
N ALA A 149 9.29 4.59 -2.60
CA ALA A 149 9.99 3.47 -1.99
C ALA A 149 9.70 2.16 -2.74
N GLY A 150 8.46 1.95 -3.17
CA GLY A 150 8.06 0.87 -4.05
C GLY A 150 8.80 0.89 -5.39
N LEU A 151 8.92 2.06 -6.04
CA LEU A 151 9.69 2.21 -7.28
C LEU A 151 11.15 1.77 -7.09
N ILE A 152 11.78 2.12 -5.97
CA ILE A 152 13.15 1.68 -5.66
C ILE A 152 13.20 0.15 -5.58
N VAL A 153 12.27 -0.51 -4.87
CA VAL A 153 12.19 -1.97 -4.83
C VAL A 153 12.00 -2.56 -6.24
N GLY A 154 11.13 -1.96 -7.04
CA GLY A 154 10.88 -2.38 -8.42
C GLY A 154 12.11 -2.27 -9.32
N PHE A 155 12.85 -1.16 -9.19
CA PHE A 155 14.07 -0.89 -9.95
C PHE A 155 15.18 -1.88 -9.59
N LEU A 156 15.44 -2.11 -8.29
CA LEU A 156 16.45 -3.04 -7.80
C LEU A 156 16.19 -4.50 -8.20
N ASN A 157 14.93 -4.83 -8.50
CA ASN A 157 14.50 -6.17 -8.91
C ASN A 157 14.06 -6.23 -10.38
N MET A 158 14.40 -5.21 -11.19
CA MET A 158 14.06 -5.22 -12.60
C MET A 158 14.89 -6.31 -13.31
N PRO A 159 14.27 -7.22 -14.09
CA PRO A 159 15.03 -8.18 -14.87
C PRO A 159 15.90 -7.41 -15.87
N ILE A 160 17.23 -7.59 -15.76
CA ILE A 160 18.19 -7.01 -16.71
C ILE A 160 17.93 -7.70 -18.05
N PRO A 161 17.57 -6.97 -19.12
CA PRO A 161 17.46 -7.58 -20.43
C PRO A 161 18.85 -8.09 -20.81
N CYS A 162 19.03 -9.42 -20.85
CA CYS A 162 20.21 -9.98 -21.48
C CYS A 162 20.22 -9.48 -22.94
N ARG A 163 21.16 -8.59 -23.28
CA ARG A 163 21.43 -8.30 -24.70
C ARG A 163 21.78 -9.63 -25.35
N ARG A 164 20.91 -10.16 -26.21
CA ARG A 164 21.34 -11.14 -27.21
C ARG A 164 22.44 -10.45 -28.01
N LYS A 165 23.67 -10.94 -27.87
CA LYS A 165 24.77 -10.61 -28.78
C LYS A 165 24.41 -11.11 -30.17
#